data_AF-V9DX56-F1
#
_entry.id   AF-V9DX56-F1
#
_cell.length_a   1.000
_cell.length_b   1.000
_cell.length_c   1.000
_cell.angle_alpha   90.00
_cell.angle_beta   90.00
_cell.angle_gamma   90.00
#
_symmetry.space_group_name_H-M   'P 1'
#
loop_
_entity.id
_entity.type
_entity.pdbx_description
1 polymer ?
#
loop_
_entity_poly.entity_id
_entity_poly.type
_entity_poly.pdbx_seq_one_letter_code
_entity_poly.pdbx_strand_id
1 'polypeptide(L)'
;MFDLNGIAPAIRDFVVKQNMAGQPITALHVCNEVADVCDAQLKVDTMTRVLHELGFRHIKGEQRHIYAETPGNVAFRRTYLEKKIANRAAVRGPKLGTKRSVRLGVDRAEVYLDESDCNVNHVTGKTWLTADKIRYSKTGRGARACIIAAGIIKSKGAVLTGFFLLKIPSRFGIPL
;
A
#
# COMPACT_ATOMS: atom_id res chain seq x y z
N MET A 1 -9.08 29.37 27.06
CA MET A 1 -9.03 27.94 27.41
C MET A 1 -10.06 27.29 26.52
N PHE A 2 -9.64 26.47 25.55
CA PHE A 2 -10.59 25.76 24.67
C PHE A 2 -11.05 24.48 25.37
N ASP A 3 -12.28 24.06 25.13
CA ASP A 3 -12.78 22.80 25.68
C ASP A 3 -12.24 21.63 24.87
N LEU A 4 -11.29 20.90 25.45
CA LEU A 4 -10.69 19.71 24.84
C LEU A 4 -11.75 18.64 24.53
N ASN A 5 -12.76 18.51 25.39
CA ASN A 5 -13.83 17.52 25.20
C ASN A 5 -14.76 17.92 24.04
N GLY A 6 -14.94 19.22 23.80
CA GLY A 6 -15.72 19.74 22.69
C GLY A 6 -15.05 19.54 21.32
N ILE A 7 -13.72 19.69 21.22
CA ILE A 7 -12.99 19.58 19.94
C ILE A 7 -12.49 18.18 19.63
N ALA A 8 -12.29 17.32 20.63
CA ALA A 8 -11.70 15.98 20.45
C ALA A 8 -12.47 15.08 19.46
N PRO A 9 -13.82 15.04 19.44
CA PRO A 9 -14.56 14.24 18.47
C PRO A 9 -14.28 14.66 17.03
N ALA A 10 -14.31 15.97 16.73
CA ALA A 10 -14.04 16.50 15.40
C ALA A 10 -12.62 16.15 14.93
N ILE A 11 -11.62 16.26 15.81
CA ILE A 11 -10.24 15.88 15.50
C ILE A 11 -10.14 14.38 15.18
N ARG A 12 -10.76 13.51 15.98
CA ARG A 12 -10.74 12.06 15.77
C ARG A 12 -11.40 11.68 14.45
N ASP A 13 -12.58 12.20 14.18
CA ASP A 13 -13.33 11.90 12.96
C ASP A 13 -12.57 12.38 11.72
N PHE A 14 -11.99 13.59 11.77
CA PHE A 14 -11.16 14.11 10.69
C PHE A 14 -9.93 13.25 10.44
N VAL A 15 -9.18 12.89 11.49
CA VAL A 15 -7.98 12.06 11.36
C VAL A 15 -8.33 10.70 10.78
N VAL A 16 -9.40 10.05 11.24
CA VAL A 16 -9.85 8.75 10.71
C VAL A 16 -10.27 8.88 9.25
N LYS A 17 -11.08 9.89 8.90
CA LYS A 17 -11.56 10.13 7.54
C LYS A 17 -10.41 10.40 6.57
N GLN A 18 -9.48 11.28 6.92
CA GLN A 18 -8.31 11.58 6.09
C GLN A 18 -7.38 10.38 5.96
N ASN A 19 -7.17 9.64 7.05
CA ASN A 19 -6.39 8.40 7.01
C ASN A 19 -7.03 7.39 6.06
N MET A 20 -8.33 7.10 6.19
CA MET A 20 -9.08 6.23 5.27
C MET A 20 -9.04 6.72 3.81
N ALA A 21 -9.04 8.03 3.58
CA ALA A 21 -8.89 8.59 2.23
C ALA A 21 -7.46 8.46 1.65
N GLY A 22 -6.49 8.03 2.46
CA GLY A 22 -5.10 7.88 2.08
C GLY A 22 -4.30 9.19 2.11
N GLN A 23 -4.83 10.23 2.74
CA GLN A 23 -4.27 11.59 2.72
C GLN A 23 -3.34 11.83 3.91
N PRO A 24 -2.21 12.54 3.70
CA PRO A 24 -1.34 12.94 4.80
C PRO A 24 -1.99 14.02 5.66
N ILE A 25 -1.83 13.89 6.97
CA ILE A 25 -2.41 14.77 7.98
C ILE A 25 -1.29 15.58 8.62
N THR A 26 -1.39 16.91 8.49
CA THR A 26 -0.52 17.87 9.17
C THR A 26 -1.29 18.53 10.31
N ALA A 27 -0.61 19.07 11.31
CA ALA A 27 -1.27 19.80 12.39
C ALA A 27 -2.05 21.02 11.87
N LEU A 28 -1.59 21.65 10.78
CA LEU A 28 -2.31 22.74 10.11
C LEU A 28 -3.65 22.29 9.53
N HIS A 29 -3.71 21.09 8.92
CA HIS A 29 -4.99 20.55 8.42
C HIS A 29 -6.00 20.38 9.56
N VAL A 30 -5.53 19.93 10.72
CA VAL A 30 -6.39 19.75 11.91
C VAL A 30 -6.81 21.11 12.48
N CYS A 31 -5.93 22.12 12.50
CA CYS A 31 -6.29 23.48 12.88
C CYS A 31 -7.43 24.03 12.02
N ASN A 32 -7.34 23.87 10.70
CA ASN A 32 -8.36 24.35 9.76
C ASN A 32 -9.70 23.63 9.99
N GLU A 33 -9.68 22.31 10.16
CA GLU A 33 -10.92 21.56 10.44
C GLU A 33 -11.57 22.00 11.76
N VAL A 34 -10.79 22.19 12.82
CA VAL A 34 -11.32 22.61 14.13
C VAL A 34 -11.84 24.05 14.09
N ALA A 35 -11.20 24.92 13.31
CA ALA A 35 -11.71 26.26 13.02
C ALA A 35 -13.06 26.20 12.29
N ASP A 36 -13.18 25.35 11.28
CA ASP A 36 -14.39 25.26 10.45
C ASP A 36 -15.56 24.58 11.17
N VAL A 37 -15.30 23.53 11.97
CA VAL A 37 -16.33 22.71 12.61
C VAL A 37 -16.69 23.20 14.01
N CYS A 38 -15.70 23.69 14.77
CA CYS A 38 -15.86 24.05 16.18
C CYS A 38 -15.70 25.55 16.46
N ASP A 39 -15.51 26.38 15.42
CA ASP A 39 -15.25 27.83 15.52
C ASP A 39 -14.07 28.18 16.47
N ALA A 40 -13.09 27.26 16.56
CA ALA A 40 -11.98 27.35 17.49
C ALA A 40 -10.65 27.55 16.75
N GLN A 41 -10.17 28.79 16.73
CA GLN A 41 -8.90 29.16 16.12
C GLN A 41 -7.70 28.78 17.01
N LEU A 42 -6.97 27.75 16.61
CA LEU A 42 -5.83 27.22 17.36
C LEU A 42 -4.53 27.41 16.56
N LYS A 43 -3.46 27.85 17.25
CA LYS A 43 -2.12 27.85 16.68
C LYS A 43 -1.61 26.41 16.49
N VAL A 44 -0.78 26.20 15.47
CA VAL A 44 -0.23 24.87 15.11
C VAL A 44 0.54 24.22 16.27
N ASP A 45 1.29 25.00 17.06
CA ASP A 45 2.01 24.49 18.23
C ASP A 45 1.06 23.98 19.32
N THR A 46 -0.05 24.71 19.53
CA THR A 46 -1.12 24.29 20.45
C THR A 46 -1.77 23.01 19.95
N MET A 47 -2.08 22.93 18.66
CA MET A 47 -2.67 21.73 18.05
C MET A 47 -1.74 20.51 18.16
N THR A 48 -0.44 20.70 17.98
CA THR A 48 0.56 19.64 18.15
C THR A 48 0.51 19.05 19.57
N ARG A 49 0.39 19.91 20.59
CA ARG A 49 0.21 19.46 21.99
C ARG A 49 -1.12 18.74 22.19
N VAL A 50 -2.22 19.29 21.68
CA VAL A 50 -3.55 18.66 21.75
C VAL A 50 -3.54 17.27 21.12
N LEU A 51 -2.91 17.11 19.95
CA LEU A 51 -2.79 15.81 19.29
C LEU A 51 -2.03 14.81 20.16
N HIS A 52 -0.96 15.23 20.83
CA HIS A 52 -0.24 14.38 21.79
C HIS A 52 -1.10 14.01 23.00
N GLU A 53 -1.82 14.97 23.58
CA GLU A 53 -2.72 14.77 24.73
C GLU A 53 -3.87 13.81 24.38
N LEU A 54 -4.37 13.84 23.13
CA LEU A 54 -5.41 12.93 22.63
C LEU A 54 -4.89 11.54 22.24
N GLY A 55 -3.58 11.30 22.37
CA GLY A 55 -2.92 10.02 22.12
C GLY A 55 -2.47 9.80 20.67
N PHE A 56 -2.52 10.81 19.81
CA PHE A 56 -2.00 10.73 18.46
C PHE A 56 -0.47 10.81 18.44
N ARG A 57 0.15 10.21 17.43
CA ARG A 57 1.59 10.27 17.22
C ARG A 57 1.95 10.70 15.81
N HIS A 58 2.99 11.51 15.69
CA HIS A 58 3.56 11.92 14.42
C HIS A 58 4.66 10.93 13.99
N ILE A 59 4.27 9.90 13.24
CA ILE A 59 5.12 8.74 12.94
C ILE A 59 4.98 8.28 11.49
N LYS A 60 5.91 7.43 11.06
CA LYS A 60 5.76 6.62 9.84
C LYS A 60 4.86 5.43 10.21
N GLY A 61 3.61 5.46 9.77
CA GLY A 61 2.67 4.36 10.01
C GLY A 61 2.98 3.12 9.17
N GLU A 62 2.43 1.98 9.58
CA GLU A 62 2.41 0.76 8.77
C GLU A 62 1.40 0.95 7.63
N GLN A 63 1.90 0.86 6.40
CA GLN A 63 1.11 1.12 5.21
C GLN A 63 0.17 -0.05 4.93
N ARG A 64 -1.14 0.22 4.85
CA ARG A 64 -2.17 -0.72 4.42
C ARG A 64 -2.95 -0.14 3.25
N HIS A 65 -3.28 -0.99 2.27
CA HIS A 65 -4.15 -0.58 1.19
C HIS A 65 -5.62 -0.73 1.64
N ILE A 66 -6.45 0.30 1.48
CA ILE A 66 -7.85 0.31 1.96
C ILE A 66 -8.68 -0.88 1.48
N TYR A 67 -8.40 -1.38 0.27
CA TYR A 67 -9.17 -2.46 -0.33
C TYR A 67 -8.58 -3.85 -0.07
N ALA A 68 -7.38 -3.97 0.52
CA ALA A 68 -6.65 -5.25 0.57
C ALA A 68 -7.46 -6.39 1.21
N GLU A 69 -8.22 -6.08 2.26
CA GLU A 69 -8.96 -7.06 3.07
C GLU A 69 -10.48 -7.04 2.83
N THR A 70 -10.94 -6.42 1.74
CA THR A 70 -12.37 -6.50 1.39
C THR A 70 -12.77 -7.96 1.13
N PRO A 71 -14.00 -8.39 1.48
CA PRO A 71 -14.45 -9.76 1.27
C PRO A 71 -14.27 -10.24 -0.19
N GLY A 72 -14.50 -9.34 -1.15
CA GLY A 72 -14.27 -9.58 -2.58
C GLY A 72 -12.80 -9.86 -2.90
N ASN A 73 -11.86 -9.06 -2.39
CA ASN A 73 -10.43 -9.28 -2.62
C ASN A 73 -9.91 -10.53 -1.91
N VAL A 74 -10.41 -10.85 -0.72
CA VAL A 74 -10.07 -12.10 -0.02
C VAL A 74 -10.56 -13.32 -0.80
N ALA A 75 -11.80 -13.31 -1.30
CA ALA A 75 -12.35 -14.38 -2.14
C ALA A 75 -11.59 -14.52 -3.46
N PHE A 76 -11.23 -13.41 -4.09
CA PHE A 76 -10.41 -13.40 -5.30
C PHE A 76 -9.02 -13.98 -5.04
N ARG A 77 -8.34 -13.58 -3.95
CA ARG A 77 -7.02 -14.12 -3.57
C ARG A 77 -7.08 -15.61 -3.32
N ARG A 78 -8.12 -16.11 -2.64
CA ARG A 78 -8.34 -17.55 -2.44
C ARG A 78 -8.40 -18.28 -3.79
N THR A 79 -9.29 -17.84 -4.67
CA THR A 79 -9.47 -18.43 -6.01
C THR A 79 -8.19 -18.36 -6.85
N TYR A 80 -7.46 -17.26 -6.79
CA TYR A 80 -6.19 -17.08 -7.49
C TYR A 80 -5.12 -18.06 -6.98
N LEU A 81 -4.99 -18.21 -5.66
CA LEU A 81 -4.05 -19.15 -5.05
C LEU A 81 -4.40 -20.60 -5.37
N GLU A 82 -5.68 -20.96 -5.37
CA GLU A 82 -6.16 -22.29 -5.78
C GLU A 82 -5.74 -22.61 -7.22
N LYS A 83 -5.93 -21.67 -8.16
CA LYS A 83 -5.46 -21.82 -9.55
C LYS A 83 -3.93 -21.97 -9.63
N LYS A 84 -3.18 -21.20 -8.84
CA LYS A 84 -1.72 -21.29 -8.79
C LYS A 84 -1.22 -22.62 -8.25
N ILE A 85 -1.89 -23.16 -7.23
CA ILE A 85 -1.58 -24.47 -6.65
C ILE A 85 -1.92 -25.58 -7.64
N ALA A 86 -3.08 -25.51 -8.30
CA ALA A 86 -3.50 -26.49 -9.30
C ALA A 86 -2.53 -26.56 -10.51
N ASN A 87 -1.87 -25.45 -10.84
CA ASN A 87 -0.86 -25.42 -11.90
C ASN A 87 0.53 -25.92 -11.45
N ARG A 88 0.72 -26.31 -10.18
CA ARG A 88 1.98 -26.88 -9.71
C ARG A 88 2.08 -28.36 -10.08
N ALA A 89 3.19 -28.72 -10.72
CA ALA A 89 3.49 -30.10 -11.07
C ALA A 89 4.67 -30.62 -10.24
N ALA A 90 4.54 -31.84 -9.73
CA ALA A 90 5.67 -32.59 -9.20
C ALA A 90 6.55 -33.02 -10.37
N VAL A 91 7.73 -32.43 -10.49
CA VAL A 91 8.68 -32.78 -11.53
C VAL A 91 9.84 -33.55 -10.93
N ARG A 92 10.23 -34.65 -11.58
CA ARG A 92 11.42 -35.41 -11.17
C ARG A 92 12.66 -34.57 -11.39
N GLY A 93 13.43 -34.31 -10.32
CA GLY A 93 14.75 -33.69 -10.41
C GLY A 93 15.78 -34.56 -11.15
N PRO A 94 16.94 -34.01 -11.57
CA PRO A 94 18.01 -34.83 -12.12
C PRO A 94 18.62 -35.71 -11.02
N LYS A 95 19.00 -36.94 -11.37
CA LYS A 95 19.81 -37.81 -10.50
C LYS A 95 21.26 -37.34 -10.56
N LEU A 96 21.83 -36.93 -9.43
CA LEU A 96 23.20 -37.32 -9.14
C LEU A 96 23.28 -37.77 -7.68
N GLY A 97 23.57 -39.05 -7.48
CA GLY A 97 23.93 -39.61 -6.18
C GLY A 97 22.82 -40.16 -5.29
N THR A 98 21.73 -39.44 -5.00
CA THR A 98 20.84 -39.86 -3.89
C THR A 98 19.37 -39.42 -4.02
N LYS A 99 18.53 -40.10 -3.23
CA LYS A 99 17.04 -40.18 -3.19
C LYS A 99 16.26 -39.06 -3.90
N ARG A 100 15.40 -39.49 -4.85
CA ARG A 100 14.20 -38.84 -5.43
C ARG A 100 13.81 -37.50 -4.80
N SER A 101 14.43 -36.39 -5.21
CA SER A 101 13.91 -35.06 -4.88
C SER A 101 12.85 -34.67 -5.91
N VAL A 102 11.61 -34.48 -5.43
CA VAL A 102 10.54 -33.87 -6.21
C VAL A 102 10.80 -32.37 -6.23
N ARG A 103 10.90 -31.77 -7.42
CA ARG A 103 10.88 -30.30 -7.58
C ARG A 103 9.48 -29.86 -7.96
N LEU A 104 9.10 -28.67 -7.54
CA LEU A 104 7.85 -28.03 -7.97
C LEU A 104 8.11 -27.26 -9.27
N GLY A 105 7.57 -27.77 -10.37
CA GLY A 105 7.46 -27.08 -11.65
C GLY A 105 6.07 -26.47 -11.85
N VAL A 106 5.83 -25.96 -13.05
CA VAL A 106 4.51 -25.54 -13.52
C VAL A 106 4.06 -26.43 -14.68
N ASP A 107 2.80 -26.86 -14.68
CA ASP A 107 2.23 -27.65 -15.77
C ASP A 107 2.05 -26.79 -17.04
N ARG A 108 1.50 -25.59 -16.85
CA ARG A 108 1.36 -24.57 -17.89
C ARG A 108 2.26 -23.38 -17.61
N ALA A 109 2.86 -22.84 -18.67
CA ALA A 109 3.65 -21.63 -18.57
C ALA A 109 2.79 -20.47 -18.03
N GLU A 110 3.36 -19.71 -17.10
CA GLU A 110 2.68 -18.60 -16.44
C GLU A 110 3.29 -17.29 -16.92
N VAL A 111 2.46 -16.41 -17.47
CA VAL A 111 2.84 -15.06 -17.84
C VAL A 111 2.35 -14.11 -16.76
N TYR A 112 3.24 -13.22 -16.33
CA TYR A 112 3.01 -12.19 -15.34
C TYR A 112 3.16 -10.85 -16.03
N LEU A 113 2.16 -9.98 -15.89
CA LEU A 113 2.22 -8.60 -16.35
C LEU A 113 2.05 -7.73 -15.12
N ASP A 114 2.95 -6.78 -14.93
CA ASP A 114 2.86 -5.85 -13.82
C ASP A 114 3.23 -4.44 -14.26
N GLU A 115 2.62 -3.47 -13.61
CA GLU A 115 2.87 -2.05 -13.82
C GLU A 115 3.27 -1.42 -12.50
N SER A 116 4.31 -0.60 -12.52
CA SER A 116 4.78 0.15 -11.37
C SER A 116 4.81 1.64 -11.69
N ASP A 117 4.09 2.43 -10.90
CA ASP A 117 4.14 3.89 -10.95
C ASP A 117 5.31 4.43 -10.10
N CYS A 118 6.18 5.22 -10.71
CA CYS A 118 7.23 5.98 -10.03
C CYS A 118 6.89 7.47 -10.02
N ASN A 119 6.71 8.03 -8.82
CA ASN A 119 6.35 9.44 -8.68
C ASN A 119 7.61 10.29 -8.54
N VAL A 120 7.62 11.44 -9.23
CA VAL A 120 8.75 12.38 -9.17
C VAL A 120 8.93 12.95 -7.76
N ASN A 121 7.82 13.22 -7.05
CA ASN A 121 7.90 13.77 -5.70
C ASN A 121 7.68 12.70 -4.63
N HIS A 122 8.60 12.65 -3.68
CA HIS A 122 8.44 11.88 -2.45
C HIS A 122 7.38 12.54 -1.56
N VAL A 123 6.45 11.76 -1.00
CA VAL A 123 5.53 12.28 0.03
C VAL A 123 6.17 12.09 1.39
N THR A 124 6.04 13.09 2.26
CA THR A 124 6.53 13.04 3.64
C THR A 124 6.10 11.74 4.32
N GLY A 125 7.10 10.99 4.80
CA GLY A 125 6.87 9.65 5.35
C GLY A 125 6.12 9.65 6.68
N LYS A 126 6.14 10.77 7.42
CA LYS A 126 5.47 10.94 8.71
C LYS A 126 4.12 11.65 8.56
N THR A 127 3.14 11.24 9.35
CA THR A 127 1.79 11.82 9.42
C THR A 127 1.23 11.62 10.83
N TRP A 128 0.26 12.42 11.24
CA TRP A 128 -0.45 12.21 12.50
C TRP A 128 -1.37 10.99 12.39
N LEU A 129 -1.21 10.02 13.29
CA LEU A 129 -1.98 8.78 13.32
C LEU A 129 -2.41 8.44 14.74
N THR A 130 -3.45 7.61 14.81
CA THR A 130 -3.86 6.90 16.02
C THR A 130 -2.78 5.94 16.52
N ALA A 131 -2.92 5.49 17.77
CA ALA A 131 -1.92 4.66 18.45
C ALA A 131 -1.69 3.29 17.80
N ASP A 132 -2.63 2.81 16.99
CA ASP A 132 -2.54 1.60 16.16
C ASP A 132 -1.52 1.71 15.02
N LYS A 133 -1.08 2.93 14.69
CA LYS A 133 -0.09 3.25 13.67
C LYS A 133 -0.46 2.78 12.26
N ILE A 134 -1.74 2.48 12.01
CA ILE A 134 -2.19 2.02 10.70
C ILE A 134 -2.37 3.24 9.79
N ARG A 135 -1.61 3.27 8.69
CA ARG A 135 -1.75 4.29 7.65
C ARG A 135 -2.39 3.67 6.43
N TYR A 136 -3.59 4.11 6.07
CA TYR A 136 -4.11 3.76 4.76
C TYR A 136 -3.46 4.68 3.71
N SER A 137 -3.02 4.15 2.57
CA SER A 137 -2.27 4.94 1.58
C SER A 137 -2.99 5.08 0.25
N LYS A 138 -2.87 6.27 -0.34
CA LYS A 138 -2.80 6.45 -1.80
C LYS A 138 -1.43 7.04 -2.16
N THR A 139 -0.98 6.76 -3.39
CA THR A 139 0.36 7.04 -3.92
C THR A 139 0.68 8.54 -4.02
N GLY A 140 1.97 8.86 -4.13
CA GLY A 140 2.51 10.21 -3.96
C GLY A 140 2.08 11.30 -4.98
N ARG A 141 2.60 12.52 -4.81
CA ARG A 141 2.23 13.70 -5.61
C ARG A 141 3.12 13.90 -6.85
N GLY A 142 2.60 14.62 -7.85
CA GLY A 142 3.36 15.10 -9.02
C GLY A 142 3.31 14.16 -10.24
N ALA A 143 4.10 14.51 -11.27
CA ALA A 143 4.23 13.70 -12.48
C ALA A 143 4.69 12.27 -12.14
N ARG A 144 4.20 11.30 -12.92
CA ARG A 144 4.40 9.86 -12.67
C ARG A 144 4.97 9.21 -13.93
N ALA A 145 5.98 8.38 -13.77
CA ALA A 145 6.44 7.47 -14.80
C ALA A 145 5.80 6.10 -14.56
N CYS A 146 5.14 5.55 -15.56
CA CYS A 146 4.64 4.19 -15.55
C CYS A 146 5.73 3.27 -16.12
N ILE A 147 6.04 2.18 -15.40
CA ILE A 147 6.97 1.13 -15.82
C ILE A 147 6.18 -0.15 -16.01
N ILE A 148 6.25 -0.75 -17.20
CA ILE A 148 5.52 -1.99 -17.51
C ILE A 148 6.54 -3.13 -17.63
N ALA A 149 6.30 -4.22 -16.90
CA ALA A 149 7.11 -5.42 -16.95
C ALA A 149 6.27 -6.65 -17.33
N ALA A 150 6.87 -7.54 -18.13
CA ALA A 150 6.30 -8.83 -18.47
C ALA A 150 7.28 -9.94 -18.09
N GLY A 151 6.83 -10.89 -17.28
CA GLY A 151 7.59 -12.08 -16.88
C GLY A 151 6.96 -13.36 -17.41
N ILE A 152 7.76 -14.37 -17.73
CA ILE A 152 7.26 -15.73 -17.99
C ILE A 152 8.00 -16.74 -17.12
N ILE A 153 7.26 -17.65 -16.51
CA ILE A 153 7.76 -18.83 -15.82
C ILE A 153 7.31 -20.07 -16.59
N LYS A 154 8.24 -20.95 -16.96
CA LYS A 154 7.95 -22.21 -17.63
C LYS A 154 8.81 -23.35 -17.08
N SER A 155 8.29 -24.57 -17.17
CA SER A 155 9.05 -25.78 -16.85
C SER A 155 9.28 -26.62 -18.10
N LYS A 156 10.49 -27.21 -18.20
CA LYS A 156 10.82 -28.25 -19.17
C LYS A 156 11.52 -29.39 -18.42
N GLY A 157 10.77 -30.44 -18.10
CA GLY A 157 11.24 -31.46 -17.17
C GLY A 157 11.67 -30.83 -15.84
N ALA A 158 12.79 -31.28 -15.27
CA ALA A 158 13.30 -30.82 -13.98
C ALA A 158 13.72 -29.35 -13.89
N VAL A 159 13.69 -28.62 -15.01
CA VAL A 159 14.21 -27.27 -15.16
C VAL A 159 13.07 -26.27 -15.15
N LEU A 160 13.13 -25.32 -14.21
CA LEU A 160 12.27 -24.15 -14.16
C LEU A 160 13.05 -22.96 -14.72
N THR A 161 12.46 -22.19 -15.63
CA THR A 161 13.11 -21.03 -16.25
C THR A 161 12.20 -19.81 -16.16
N GLY A 162 12.78 -18.66 -15.83
CA GLY A 162 12.10 -17.37 -15.74
C GLY A 162 12.81 -16.31 -16.57
N PHE A 163 12.06 -15.44 -17.25
CA PHE A 163 12.57 -14.27 -17.98
C PHE A 163 11.67 -13.08 -17.75
N PHE A 164 12.25 -11.87 -17.72
CA PHE A 164 11.51 -10.61 -17.61
C PHE A 164 11.91 -9.65 -18.74
N LEU A 165 10.92 -8.95 -19.28
CA LEU A 165 11.07 -7.83 -20.22
C LEU A 165 10.54 -6.56 -19.55
N LEU A 166 11.31 -5.49 -19.61
CA LEU A 166 10.96 -4.19 -19.03
C LEU A 166 10.78 -3.17 -20.16
N LYS A 167 9.67 -2.44 -20.15
CA LYS A 167 9.42 -1.31 -21.03
C LYS A 167 9.15 -0.06 -20.20
N ILE A 168 9.97 0.96 -20.42
CA ILE A 168 9.75 2.31 -19.87
C ILE A 168 9.22 3.17 -21.02
N PRO A 169 7.90 3.42 -21.11
CA PRO A 169 7.36 4.33 -22.11
C PRO A 169 7.93 5.74 -21.91
N SER A 170 8.53 6.30 -22.94
CA SER A 170 8.99 7.69 -22.95
C SER A 170 7.76 8.63 -23.00
N ARG A 171 7.53 9.34 -21.89
CA ARG A 171 6.54 10.43 -21.71
C ARG A 171 5.06 10.02 -21.88
N PHE A 172 4.41 9.71 -20.77
CA PHE A 172 2.97 9.96 -20.61
C PHE A 172 2.78 11.32 -19.92
N GLY A 173 2.71 12.39 -20.72
CA GLY A 173 2.17 13.66 -20.26
C GLY A 173 0.65 13.53 -20.18
N ILE A 174 0.13 13.09 -19.04
CA ILE A 174 -1.29 13.20 -18.74
C ILE A 174 -1.47 14.55 -18.03
N PRO A 175 -2.09 15.56 -18.64
CA PRO A 175 -2.47 16.77 -17.93
C PRO A 175 -3.57 16.39 -16.93
N LEU A 176 -3.36 16.71 -15.66
CA LEU A 176 -4.42 16.79 -14.65
C LEU A 176 -5.10 18.15 -14.75
#